data_AF-A0A392QP06-F1
#
_entry.id   AF-A0A392QP06-F1
#
_cell.length_a   1.000
_cell.length_b   1.000
_cell.length_c   1.000
_cell.angle_alpha   90.00
_cell.angle_beta   90.00
_cell.angle_gamma   90.00
#
_symmetry.space_group_name_H-M   'P 1'
#
loop_
_entity.id
_entity.type
_entity.pdbx_description
1 polymer ?
#
loop_
_entity_poly.entity_id
_entity_poly.type
_entity_poly.pdbx_seq_one_letter_code
_entity_poly.pdbx_strand_id
1 'polypeptide(L)'
;AGAGADAGSYSDAGNGTFAAETPVEEGVSDGNEGLKRALVDTVYGTELGFRAGSEVRAEVSELVAQLEASNPTPAPVEELELLGGNWVLL
;
A
#
# COMPACT_ATOMS: atom_id res chain seq x y z
N ALA A 1 11.95 45.69 -24.29
CA ALA A 1 10.96 44.62 -24.52
C ALA A 1 11.69 43.28 -24.46
N GLY A 2 11.22 42.38 -23.59
CA GLY A 2 11.81 41.06 -23.30
C GLY A 2 11.32 40.64 -21.92
N ALA A 3 10.26 39.83 -21.81
CA ALA A 3 10.23 38.37 -21.94
C ALA A 3 10.52 37.70 -20.58
N GLY A 4 9.60 36.84 -20.14
CA GLY A 4 9.79 35.98 -18.98
C GLY A 4 8.46 35.45 -18.46
N ALA A 5 7.93 34.44 -19.14
CA ALA A 5 6.82 33.63 -18.67
C ALA A 5 7.21 32.92 -17.36
N ASP A 6 6.44 33.13 -16.30
CA ASP A 6 6.56 32.35 -15.07
C ASP A 6 5.82 31.03 -15.28
N ALA A 7 6.52 30.05 -15.85
CA ALA A 7 6.10 28.67 -15.85
C ALA A 7 6.52 28.06 -14.52
N GLY A 8 5.57 27.98 -13.58
CA GLY A 8 5.77 27.35 -12.27
C GLY A 8 6.43 25.98 -12.43
N SER A 9 7.62 25.85 -11.86
CA SER A 9 8.39 24.60 -11.86
C SER A 9 7.73 23.61 -10.91
N TYR A 10 7.20 22.50 -11.45
CA TYR A 10 6.81 21.35 -10.62
C TYR A 10 8.07 20.52 -10.34
N SER A 11 8.38 20.30 -9.07
CA SER A 11 9.51 19.47 -8.66
C SER A 11 9.04 18.03 -8.49
N ASP A 12 9.42 17.18 -9.43
CA ASP A 12 9.27 15.72 -9.38
C ASP A 12 10.42 15.13 -8.57
N ALA A 13 10.32 15.14 -7.24
CA ALA A 13 11.29 14.45 -6.39
C ALA A 13 10.67 14.09 -5.04
N GLY A 14 10.27 12.83 -4.88
CA GLY A 14 9.80 12.32 -3.59
C GLY A 14 9.62 10.82 -3.59
N ASN A 15 10.72 10.07 -3.68
CA ASN A 15 10.74 8.63 -3.40
C ASN A 15 10.53 8.42 -1.89
N GLY A 16 9.31 8.03 -1.51
CA GLY A 16 8.87 7.88 -0.12
C GLY A 16 9.75 6.93 0.68
N THR A 17 10.31 7.44 1.79
CA THR A 17 10.94 6.63 2.84
C THR A 17 9.95 6.50 3.99
N PHE A 18 9.66 5.26 4.40
CA PHE A 18 8.78 4.97 5.53
C PHE A 18 9.50 5.35 6.84
N ALA A 19 8.92 6.29 7.59
CA ALA A 19 9.34 6.60 8.95
C ALA A 19 8.76 5.53 9.90
N ALA A 20 9.58 5.06 10.84
CA ALA A 20 9.26 3.95 11.73
C ALA A 20 8.01 4.22 12.59
N GLU A 21 7.16 3.19 12.67
CA GLU A 21 5.81 3.23 13.23
C GLU A 21 5.80 3.23 14.77
N THR A 22 4.84 3.95 15.36
CA THR A 22 4.37 3.73 16.74
C THR A 22 3.83 2.30 16.86
N PRO A 23 4.08 1.59 17.98
CA PRO A 23 3.69 0.19 18.11
C PRO A 23 2.17 0.07 18.06
N VAL A 24 1.65 -0.32 16.91
CA VAL A 24 0.30 -0.87 16.80
C VAL A 24 0.31 -2.21 17.51
N GLU A 25 -0.61 -2.37 18.47
CA GLU A 25 -0.85 -3.58 19.26
C GLU A 25 -0.63 -4.85 18.44
N GLU A 26 0.14 -5.79 18.99
CA GLU A 26 0.41 -7.13 18.46
C GLU A 26 -0.91 -7.90 18.26
N GLY A 27 -1.55 -7.66 17.12
CA GLY A 27 -2.78 -8.33 16.69
C GLY A 27 -2.73 -8.75 15.23
N VAL A 28 -1.56 -8.64 14.56
CA VAL A 28 -1.32 -9.32 13.29
C VAL A 28 -1.18 -10.80 13.62
N SER A 29 -2.31 -11.49 13.74
CA SER A 29 -2.42 -12.94 13.80
C SER A 29 -1.41 -13.57 12.84
N ASP A 30 -0.66 -14.59 13.28
CA ASP A 30 0.26 -15.43 12.47
C ASP A 30 -0.32 -15.77 11.08
N GLY A 31 -1.66 -15.86 10.96
CA GLY A 31 -2.35 -16.09 9.69
C GLY A 31 -2.17 -14.98 8.65
N ASN A 32 -2.12 -13.71 9.05
CA ASN A 32 -1.96 -12.58 8.12
C ASN A 32 -0.54 -12.51 7.54
N GLU A 33 0.48 -12.87 8.30
CA GLU A 33 1.86 -12.92 7.79
C GLU A 33 2.00 -14.00 6.71
N GLY A 34 1.37 -15.17 6.90
CA GLY A 34 1.30 -16.23 5.91
C GLY A 34 0.64 -15.78 4.61
N LEU A 35 -0.51 -15.10 4.69
CA LEU A 35 -1.22 -14.57 3.52
C LEU A 35 -0.42 -13.48 2.80
N LYS A 36 0.21 -12.56 3.54
CA LYS A 36 1.09 -11.54 2.96
C LYS A 36 2.28 -12.18 2.24
N ARG A 37 2.92 -13.19 2.84
CA ARG A 37 4.03 -13.90 2.22
C ARG A 37 3.59 -14.64 0.96
N ALA A 38 2.47 -15.36 1.01
CA ALA A 38 1.92 -16.04 -0.16
C ALA A 38 1.63 -15.05 -1.31
N LEU A 39 1.01 -13.90 -1.01
CA LEU A 39 0.75 -12.87 -2.01
C LEU A 39 2.05 -12.33 -2.63
N VAL A 40 3.04 -12.01 -1.79
CA VAL A 40 4.36 -11.55 -2.23
C VAL A 40 5.03 -12.60 -3.13
N ASP A 41 5.08 -13.85 -2.68
CA ASP A 41 5.70 -14.96 -3.41
C ASP A 41 5.04 -15.16 -4.78
N THR A 42 3.71 -15.11 -4.86
CA THR A 42 2.97 -15.28 -6.11
C THR A 42 3.19 -14.10 -7.07
N VAL A 43 3.21 -12.86 -6.57
CA VAL A 43 3.44 -11.67 -7.40
C VAL A 43 4.87 -11.65 -7.96
N TYR A 44 5.88 -11.89 -7.11
CA TYR A 44 7.28 -11.92 -7.56
C TYR A 44 7.59 -13.17 -8.39
N GLY A 45 6.96 -14.30 -8.09
CA GLY A 45 7.07 -15.55 -8.85
C GLY A 45 6.48 -15.48 -10.26
N THR A 46 5.67 -14.46 -10.56
CA THR A 46 5.01 -14.28 -11.86
C THR A 46 5.53 -13.09 -12.66
N GLU A 47 6.74 -12.62 -12.34
CA GLU A 47 7.32 -11.39 -12.92
C GLU A 47 6.38 -10.20 -12.74
N LEU A 48 5.93 -9.95 -11.51
CA LEU A 48 4.98 -8.87 -11.19
C LEU A 48 3.66 -8.99 -11.97
N GLY A 49 3.25 -10.22 -12.28
CA GLY A 49 2.02 -10.51 -13.02
C GLY A 49 2.16 -10.62 -14.53
N PHE A 50 3.32 -10.35 -15.13
CA PHE A 50 3.51 -10.51 -16.59
C PHE A 50 3.30 -11.95 -17.06
N ARG A 51 3.63 -12.94 -16.22
CA ARG A 51 3.43 -14.37 -16.52
C ARG A 51 2.20 -14.97 -15.83
N ALA A 52 1.37 -14.17 -15.18
CA ALA A 52 0.20 -14.70 -14.46
C ALA A 52 -0.87 -15.20 -15.45
N GLY A 53 -1.29 -16.44 -15.28
CA GLY A 53 -2.47 -17.00 -15.95
C GLY A 53 -3.78 -16.57 -15.27
N SER A 54 -4.92 -17.01 -15.79
CA SER A 54 -6.23 -16.76 -15.15
C SER A 54 -6.31 -17.37 -13.75
N GLU A 55 -5.77 -18.57 -13.57
CA GLU A 55 -5.75 -19.28 -12.29
C GLU A 55 -4.97 -18.49 -11.23
N VAL A 56 -3.74 -18.11 -11.56
CA VAL A 56 -2.88 -17.33 -10.66
C VAL A 56 -3.50 -15.98 -10.32
N ARG A 57 -4.15 -15.32 -11.29
CA ARG A 57 -4.89 -14.09 -11.02
C ARG A 57 -6.08 -14.32 -10.07
N ALA A 58 -6.78 -15.44 -10.19
CA ALA A 58 -7.86 -15.79 -9.26
C ALA A 58 -7.33 -16.07 -7.85
N GLU A 59 -6.21 -16.79 -7.74
CA GLU A 59 -5.51 -17.03 -6.48
C GLU A 59 -5.10 -15.72 -5.81
N VAL A 60 -4.48 -14.80 -6.56
CA VAL A 60 -4.10 -13.46 -6.05
C VAL A 60 -5.33 -12.70 -5.56
N SER A 61 -6.43 -12.71 -6.31
CA SER A 61 -7.67 -12.05 -5.88
C SER A 61 -8.23 -12.64 -4.59
N GLU A 62 -8.14 -13.96 -4.41
CA GLU A 62 -8.58 -14.65 -3.21
C GLU A 62 -7.69 -14.30 -1.99
N LEU A 63 -6.36 -14.27 -2.18
CA LEU A 63 -5.42 -13.83 -1.13
C LEU A 63 -5.71 -12.38 -0.69
N VAL A 64 -5.99 -11.49 -1.64
CA VAL A 64 -6.37 -10.09 -1.33
C VAL A 64 -7.70 -10.05 -0.58
N ALA A 65 -8.72 -10.79 -1.02
CA ALA A 65 -10.01 -10.82 -0.35
C ALA A 65 -9.92 -11.27 1.12
N GLN A 66 -9.08 -12.26 1.41
CA GLN A 66 -8.84 -12.72 2.79
C GLN A 66 -8.12 -11.66 3.64
N LEU A 67 -7.15 -10.94 3.06
CA LEU A 67 -6.46 -9.84 3.72
C LEU A 67 -7.41 -8.66 3.99
N GLU A 68 -8.27 -8.34 3.03
CA GLU A 68 -9.30 -7.30 3.18
C GLU A 68 -10.34 -7.68 4.23
N ALA A 69 -10.79 -8.94 4.28
CA ALA A 69 -11.69 -9.42 5.33
C ALA A 69 -11.06 -9.36 6.73
N SER A 70 -9.72 -9.44 6.80
CA SER A 70 -8.96 -9.34 8.04
C SER A 70 -8.51 -7.92 8.37
N ASN A 71 -8.86 -6.93 7.53
CA ASN A 71 -8.51 -5.53 7.75
C ASN A 71 -9.30 -4.97 8.94
N PRO A 72 -8.65 -4.53 10.04
CA PRO A 72 -9.33 -3.97 11.20
C PRO A 72 -10.09 -2.67 10.90
N THR A 73 -9.68 -1.95 9.86
CA THR A 73 -10.25 -0.65 9.45
C THR A 73 -10.73 -0.73 8.00
N PRO A 74 -11.88 -1.38 7.73
CA PRO A 74 -12.38 -1.59 6.36
C PRO A 74 -12.83 -0.30 5.67
N ALA A 75 -13.28 0.70 6.43
CA ALA A 75 -13.70 2.01 5.93
C ALA A 75 -12.86 3.11 6.60
N PRO A 76 -11.59 3.30 6.18
CA PRO A 76 -10.65 4.18 6.89
C PRO A 76 -11.09 5.65 6.93
N VAL A 77 -11.91 6.09 5.97
CA VAL A 77 -12.44 7.47 5.93
C VAL A 77 -13.54 7.71 6.97
N GLU A 78 -14.21 6.65 7.42
CA GLU A 78 -15.24 6.73 8.45
C GLU A 78 -14.63 6.74 9.87
N GLU A 79 -13.42 6.21 10.03
CA GLU A 79 -12.66 6.18 11.29
C GLU A 79 -11.76 7.42 11.43
N LEU A 80 -12.38 8.60 11.53
CA LEU A 80 -11.66 9.90 11.63
C LEU A 80 -10.70 9.97 12.83
N GLU A 81 -11.00 9.26 13.92
CA GLU A 81 -10.15 9.22 15.11
C GLU A 81 -8.79 8.54 14.83
N LEU A 82 -8.77 7.55 13.93
CA LEU A 82 -7.54 6.87 13.50
C LEU A 82 -6.75 7.67 12.45
N LEU A 83 -7.41 8.61 11.76
CA LEU A 83 -6.81 9.48 10.74
C LEU A 83 -6.09 10.71 11.33
N GLY A 84 -6.25 10.94 12.64
CA GLY A 84 -5.67 12.07 13.37
C GLY A 84 -4.17 11.93 13.61
N GLY A 85 -3.35 12.30 12.63
CA GLY A 85 -1.89 12.37 12.74
C GLY A 85 -1.31 13.73 12.34
N ASN A 86 -0.09 14.03 12.77
CA ASN A 86 0.64 15.20 12.29
C ASN A 86 1.30 14.88 10.94
N TRP A 87 0.59 15.15 9.85
CA TRP A 87 1.11 14.98 8.48
C TRP A 87 2.26 15.94 8.25
N VAL A 88 3.47 15.42 8.05
CA VAL A 88 4.65 16.20 7.69
C VAL A 88 4.83 16.12 6.19
N LEU A 89 4.81 17.27 5.51
CA LEU A 89 5.30 17.40 4.14
C LEU A 89 6.83 17.48 4.22
N LEU A 90 7.52 16.44 3.74
CA LEU A 90 8.97 16.43 3.55
C LEU A 90 9.36 17.22 2.30
#